data_AF-A0A3M6UWU5-F1
#
_entry.id   AF-A0A3M6UWU5-F1
#
_cell.length_a   1.000
_cell.length_b   1.000
_cell.length_c   1.000
_cell.angle_alpha   90.00
_cell.angle_beta   90.00
_cell.angle_gamma   90.00
#
_symmetry.space_group_name_H-M   'P 1'
#
loop_
_entity.id
_entity.type
_entity.pdbx_description
1 polymer ?
#
loop_
_entity_poly.entity_id
_entity_poly.type
_entity_poly.pdbx_seq_one_letter_code
_entity_poly.pdbx_strand_id
1 'polypeptide(L)'
;MNGKLLIALFAPLIGVVVKVTSRICVQRLHRDYIHPGYSYVLLAPLVGSSAIMFRVLQADLGSLQPIAILGITHGFVEVIERSAMVFIDHICHSIWKRTAAPWGSFRTPRRERLMADITFMSMLFESTAIVSVNGCLYKFNFLQNTSLLEALEPFALTTCLQLVIEWFFTSVSLAIEIHHQNMAVMAVWRRRWKRHTSVALTTSVLIALWTSTLLLIIVHGRFNESSNQPCKMPFT
;
A
#
# COMPACT_ATOMS: atom_id res chain seq x y z
N MET A 1 -12.63 -5.17 21.42
CA MET A 1 -11.93 -5.77 20.25
C MET A 1 -12.72 -5.65 18.94
N ASN A 2 -14.05 -5.81 18.94
CA ASN A 2 -14.85 -5.83 17.69
C ASN A 2 -14.82 -4.52 16.87
N GLY A 3 -14.82 -3.35 17.51
CA GLY A 3 -14.84 -2.06 16.80
C GLY A 3 -13.57 -1.78 15.97
N LYS A 4 -12.39 -2.04 16.55
CA LYS A 4 -11.09 -1.84 15.86
C LYS A 4 -10.95 -2.76 14.64
N LEU A 5 -11.33 -4.03 14.79
CA LEU A 5 -11.29 -5.01 13.70
C LEU A 5 -12.24 -4.61 12.55
N LEU A 6 -13.44 -4.12 12.88
CA LEU A 6 -14.43 -3.69 11.89
C LEU A 6 -13.92 -2.48 11.09
N ILE A 7 -13.33 -1.48 11.76
CA ILE A 7 -12.71 -0.32 11.09
C ILE A 7 -11.56 -0.78 10.18
N ALA A 8 -10.69 -1.66 10.68
CA ALA A 8 -9.56 -2.17 9.89
C ALA A 8 -10.02 -2.99 8.67
N LEU A 9 -11.16 -3.67 8.75
CA LEU A 9 -11.74 -4.44 7.64
C LEU A 9 -12.25 -3.54 6.50
N PHE A 10 -12.82 -2.38 6.83
CA PHE A 10 -13.31 -1.42 5.83
C PHE A 10 -12.23 -0.45 5.33
N ALA A 11 -11.11 -0.31 6.03
CA ALA A 11 -10.03 0.62 5.65
C ALA A 11 -9.45 0.36 4.24
N PRO A 12 -9.19 -0.88 3.80
CA PRO A 12 -8.76 -1.17 2.42
C PRO A 12 -9.72 -0.62 1.37
N LEU A 13 -11.03 -0.72 1.61
CA LEU A 13 -12.05 -0.27 0.67
C LEU A 13 -12.00 1.25 0.46
N ILE A 14 -11.81 2.00 1.55
CA ILE A 14 -11.66 3.46 1.48
C ILE A 14 -10.40 3.83 0.68
N GLY A 15 -9.27 3.15 0.97
CA GLY A 15 -8.02 3.35 0.25
C GLY A 15 -8.17 3.12 -1.25
N VAL A 16 -8.86 2.04 -1.65
CA VAL A 16 -9.17 1.74 -3.05
C VAL A 16 -10.04 2.81 -3.70
N VAL A 17 -11.10 3.27 -3.03
CA VAL A 17 -11.97 4.33 -3.59
C VAL A 17 -11.18 5.62 -3.83
N VAL A 18 -10.33 6.03 -2.89
CA VAL A 18 -9.47 7.22 -3.03
C VAL A 18 -8.47 7.04 -4.16
N LYS A 19 -7.83 5.86 -4.26
CA LYS A 19 -6.85 5.54 -5.31
C LYS A 19 -7.49 5.55 -6.70
N VAL A 20 -8.66 4.93 -6.86
CA VAL A 20 -9.39 4.89 -8.13
C VAL A 20 -9.88 6.27 -8.55
N THR A 21 -10.49 7.03 -7.63
CA THR A 21 -10.99 8.40 -7.93
C THR A 21 -9.83 9.33 -8.28
N SER A 22 -8.74 9.33 -7.51
CA SER A 22 -7.53 10.11 -7.79
C SER A 22 -6.95 9.74 -9.15
N ARG A 23 -6.93 8.45 -9.52
CA ARG A 23 -6.44 8.00 -10.82
C ARG A 23 -7.29 8.55 -11.95
N ILE A 24 -8.61 8.49 -11.84
CA ILE A 24 -9.54 9.05 -12.83
C ILE A 24 -9.32 10.56 -12.95
N CYS A 25 -9.17 11.27 -11.83
CA CYS A 25 -8.87 12.71 -11.81
C CYS A 25 -7.56 13.01 -12.54
N VAL A 26 -6.46 12.35 -12.20
CA VAL A 26 -5.15 12.54 -12.85
C VAL A 26 -5.21 12.23 -14.35
N GLN A 27 -5.93 11.18 -14.74
CA GLN A 27 -6.11 10.83 -16.16
C GLN A 27 -6.92 11.87 -16.95
N ARG A 28 -7.92 12.51 -16.31
CA ARG A 28 -8.75 13.53 -16.94
C ARG A 28 -8.05 14.88 -16.98
N LEU A 29 -7.46 15.30 -15.87
CA LEU A 29 -6.84 16.63 -15.71
C LEU A 29 -5.60 16.82 -16.59
N HIS A 30 -4.80 15.77 -16.77
CA HIS A 30 -3.49 15.87 -17.44
C HIS A 30 -3.48 15.37 -18.89
N ARG A 31 -4.66 15.17 -19.50
CA ARG A 31 -4.77 14.75 -20.90
C ARG A 31 -4.05 15.72 -21.86
N ASP A 32 -3.98 17.00 -21.49
CA ASP A 32 -3.55 18.09 -22.37
C ASP A 32 -2.20 18.75 -21.98
N TYR A 33 -1.75 18.65 -20.72
CA TYR A 33 -0.63 19.48 -20.21
C TYR A 33 0.64 18.74 -19.76
N ILE A 34 0.56 17.48 -19.32
CA ILE A 34 1.69 16.79 -18.67
C ILE A 34 1.90 15.39 -19.27
N HIS A 35 3.16 15.05 -19.54
CA HIS A 35 3.52 13.75 -20.12
C HIS A 35 3.11 12.61 -19.15
N PRO A 36 2.41 11.56 -19.62
CA PRO A 36 1.90 10.45 -18.79
C PRO A 36 2.96 9.67 -18.00
N GLY A 37 4.25 9.80 -18.36
CA GLY A 37 5.33 9.19 -17.62
C GLY A 37 5.72 9.96 -16.35
N TYR A 38 5.06 11.08 -16.02
CA TYR A 38 5.26 11.87 -14.80
C TYR A 38 3.99 11.99 -13.95
N SER A 39 2.81 11.76 -14.52
CA SER A 39 1.54 11.94 -13.82
C SER A 39 1.35 10.98 -12.64
N TYR A 40 2.00 9.81 -12.65
CA TYR A 40 1.95 8.87 -11.51
C TYR A 40 2.57 9.46 -10.24
N VAL A 41 3.48 10.44 -10.34
CA VAL A 41 4.15 11.04 -9.18
C VAL A 41 3.14 11.74 -8.26
N LEU A 42 2.06 12.30 -8.82
CA LEU A 42 0.97 12.91 -8.05
C LEU A 42 0.19 11.90 -7.21
N LEU A 43 0.14 10.63 -7.64
CA LEU A 43 -0.50 9.56 -6.88
C LEU A 43 0.42 8.92 -5.84
N ALA A 44 1.74 9.09 -5.96
CA ALA A 44 2.70 8.41 -5.10
C ALA A 44 2.48 8.70 -3.60
N PRO A 45 2.25 9.96 -3.14
CA PRO A 45 1.98 10.23 -1.73
C PRO A 45 0.71 9.55 -1.21
N LEU A 46 -0.36 9.52 -2.02
CA LEU A 46 -1.63 8.90 -1.64
C LEU A 46 -1.49 7.37 -1.52
N VAL A 47 -0.84 6.74 -2.49
CA VAL A 47 -0.61 5.29 -2.48
C VAL A 47 0.30 4.89 -1.32
N GLY A 48 1.41 5.61 -1.12
CA GLY A 48 2.33 5.35 -0.02
C GLY A 48 1.72 5.57 1.36
N SER A 49 0.98 6.66 1.57
CA SER A 49 0.34 6.94 2.85
C SER A 49 -0.79 5.95 3.16
N SER A 50 -1.57 5.53 2.16
CA SER A 50 -2.59 4.49 2.32
C SER A 50 -1.97 3.16 2.73
N ALA A 51 -0.87 2.74 2.10
CA ALA A 51 -0.17 1.51 2.44
C ALA A 51 0.37 1.55 3.88
N ILE A 52 1.04 2.63 4.28
CA ILE A 52 1.55 2.82 5.65
C ILE A 52 0.41 2.79 6.66
N MET A 53 -0.68 3.54 6.43
CA MET A 53 -1.83 3.59 7.34
C MET A 53 -2.45 2.20 7.55
N PHE A 54 -2.59 1.43 6.47
CA PHE A 54 -3.11 0.08 6.55
C PHE A 54 -2.21 -0.85 7.38
N ARG A 55 -0.88 -0.79 7.21
CA ARG A 55 0.05 -1.59 8.02
C ARG A 55 0.07 -1.16 9.48
N VAL A 56 -0.10 0.13 9.77
CA VAL A 56 -0.27 0.63 11.14
C VAL A 56 -1.54 0.06 11.79
N LEU A 57 -2.65 0.02 11.05
CA LEU A 57 -3.90 -0.60 11.53
C LEU A 57 -3.76 -2.10 11.78
N GLN A 58 -3.06 -2.83 10.90
CA GLN A 58 -2.75 -4.25 11.10
C GLN A 58 -1.93 -4.47 12.38
N ALA A 59 -0.94 -3.61 12.61
CA ALA A 59 -0.08 -3.73 13.77
C ALA A 59 -0.78 -3.36 15.09
N ASP A 60 -1.72 -2.41 15.09
CA ASP A 60 -2.47 -2.04 16.30
C ASP A 60 -3.40 -3.16 16.81
N LEU A 61 -3.75 -4.12 15.95
CA LEU A 61 -4.54 -5.31 16.35
C LEU A 61 -3.74 -6.34 17.14
N GLY A 62 -2.40 -6.26 17.12
CA GLY A 62 -1.48 -6.98 18.00
C GLY A 62 -1.48 -8.52 17.89
N SER A 63 -2.27 -9.10 17.00
CA SER A 63 -2.46 -10.55 16.90
C SER A 63 -2.31 -11.04 15.46
N LEU A 64 -1.69 -12.22 15.30
CA LEU A 64 -1.35 -12.78 13.98
C LEU A 64 -2.59 -13.11 13.13
N GLN A 65 -3.67 -13.57 13.76
CA GLN A 65 -4.88 -13.99 13.04
C GLN A 65 -5.59 -12.80 12.35
N PRO A 66 -5.87 -11.66 13.00
CA PRO A 66 -6.38 -10.47 12.31
C PRO A 66 -5.43 -9.91 11.24
N ILE A 67 -4.11 -9.95 11.49
CA ILE A 67 -3.11 -9.53 10.49
C ILE A 67 -3.23 -10.38 9.22
N ALA A 68 -3.35 -11.71 9.36
CA ALA A 68 -3.54 -12.61 8.25
C ALA A 68 -4.87 -12.34 7.50
N ILE A 69 -5.97 -12.23 8.24
CA ILE A 69 -7.31 -11.97 7.66
C ILE A 69 -7.29 -10.67 6.86
N LEU A 70 -6.79 -9.59 7.46
CA LEU A 70 -6.72 -8.29 6.79
C LEU A 70 -5.79 -8.31 5.60
N GLY A 71 -4.64 -8.98 5.70
CA GLY A 71 -3.71 -9.14 4.58
C GLY A 71 -4.38 -9.84 3.39
N ILE A 72 -5.11 -10.93 3.66
CA ILE A 72 -5.85 -11.68 2.63
C ILE A 72 -6.98 -10.82 2.03
N THR A 73 -7.76 -10.14 2.87
CA THR A 73 -8.83 -9.25 2.40
C THR A 73 -8.29 -8.11 1.53
N HIS A 74 -7.21 -7.47 1.96
CA HIS A 74 -6.54 -6.41 1.20
C HIS A 74 -6.03 -6.91 -0.14
N GLY A 75 -5.32 -8.05 -0.17
CA GLY A 75 -4.82 -8.65 -1.40
C GLY A 75 -5.94 -9.00 -2.39
N PHE A 76 -7.07 -9.53 -1.90
CA PHE A 76 -8.24 -9.80 -2.73
C PHE A 76 -8.86 -8.52 -3.31
N VAL A 77 -9.04 -7.49 -2.47
CA VAL A 77 -9.56 -6.18 -2.88
C VAL A 77 -8.65 -5.54 -3.93
N GLU A 78 -7.33 -5.65 -3.81
CA GLU A 78 -6.40 -5.09 -4.78
C GLU A 78 -6.44 -5.81 -6.13
N VAL A 79 -6.54 -7.15 -6.14
CA VAL A 79 -6.71 -7.93 -7.38
C VAL A 79 -8.01 -7.52 -8.10
N ILE A 80 -9.10 -7.35 -7.36
CA ILE A 80 -10.37 -6.85 -7.90
C ILE A 80 -10.21 -5.43 -8.43
N GLU A 81 -9.61 -4.53 -7.65
CA GLU A 81 -9.37 -3.13 -8.05
C GLU A 81 -8.66 -3.08 -9.40
N ARG A 82 -7.50 -3.75 -9.52
CA ARG A 82 -6.68 -3.73 -10.75
C ARG A 82 -7.46 -4.31 -11.93
N SER A 83 -8.21 -5.39 -11.72
CA SER A 83 -9.06 -6.01 -12.76
C SER A 83 -10.21 -5.11 -13.20
N ALA A 84 -10.94 -4.52 -12.25
CA ALA A 84 -12.06 -3.63 -12.50
C ALA A 84 -11.62 -2.33 -13.19
N MET A 85 -10.46 -1.77 -12.82
CA MET A 85 -9.92 -0.57 -13.46
C MET A 85 -9.68 -0.77 -14.96
N VAL A 86 -9.23 -1.95 -15.38
CA VAL A 86 -9.04 -2.28 -16.80
C VAL A 86 -10.38 -2.35 -17.52
N PHE A 87 -11.36 -2.97 -16.89
CA PHE A 87 -12.71 -3.08 -17.42
C PHE A 87 -13.38 -1.71 -17.60
N ILE A 88 -13.30 -0.85 -16.58
CA ILE A 88 -13.82 0.53 -16.62
C ILE A 88 -13.12 1.32 -17.72
N ASP A 89 -11.79 1.23 -17.82
CA ASP A 89 -11.02 1.90 -18.87
C ASP A 89 -11.48 1.47 -20.28
N HIS A 90 -11.78 0.17 -20.47
CA HIS A 90 -12.29 -0.40 -21.70
C HIS A 90 -13.69 0.15 -22.05
N ILE A 91 -14.63 0.11 -21.10
CA ILE A 91 -15.98 0.64 -21.29
C ILE A 91 -15.95 2.13 -21.61
N CYS A 92 -15.22 2.93 -20.82
CA CYS A 92 -15.12 4.37 -21.05
C CYS A 92 -14.55 4.70 -22.43
N HIS A 93 -13.55 3.95 -22.90
CA HIS A 93 -13.00 4.13 -24.23
C HIS A 93 -14.00 3.74 -25.33
N SER A 94 -14.69 2.62 -25.18
CA SER A 94 -15.71 2.13 -26.12
C SER A 94 -16.86 3.12 -26.28
N ILE A 95 -17.39 3.64 -25.16
CA ILE A 95 -18.44 4.67 -25.14
C ILE A 95 -17.95 5.97 -25.79
N TRP A 96 -16.74 6.41 -25.47
CA TRP A 96 -16.20 7.68 -26.00
C TRP A 96 -15.94 7.63 -27.50
N LYS A 97 -15.33 6.55 -28.01
CA LYS A 97 -15.04 6.42 -29.45
C LYS A 97 -16.20 5.88 -30.28
N ARG A 98 -17.28 5.40 -29.65
CA ARG A 98 -18.45 4.80 -30.31
C ARG A 98 -18.08 3.68 -31.30
N THR A 99 -16.99 2.97 -31.04
CA THR A 99 -16.48 1.87 -31.89
C THR A 99 -16.19 0.65 -31.03
N ALA A 100 -16.76 -0.49 -31.43
CA ALA A 100 -16.47 -1.79 -30.84
C ALA A 100 -15.04 -2.22 -31.17
N ALA A 101 -14.42 -2.91 -30.23
CA ALA A 101 -13.00 -2.83 -30.04
C ALA A 101 -12.48 -4.13 -29.39
N PRO A 102 -11.74 -5.03 -30.09
CA PRO A 102 -11.17 -6.24 -29.50
C PRO A 102 -10.39 -6.01 -28.20
N TRP A 103 -10.72 -6.76 -27.16
CA TRP A 103 -10.10 -6.66 -25.83
C TRP A 103 -8.56 -6.64 -25.91
N GLY A 104 -7.92 -5.69 -25.20
CA GLY A 104 -6.46 -5.55 -25.17
C GLY A 104 -5.81 -4.69 -26.27
N SER A 105 -6.48 -4.41 -27.40
CA SER A 105 -5.91 -3.61 -28.51
C SER A 105 -6.20 -2.08 -28.42
N PHE A 106 -6.93 -1.64 -27.37
CA PHE A 106 -7.57 -0.30 -27.29
C PHE A 106 -6.94 0.69 -26.33
N ARG A 107 -5.83 0.32 -25.72
CA ARG A 107 -5.15 1.24 -24.85
C ARG A 107 -4.30 2.18 -25.69
N THR A 108 -4.52 3.48 -25.49
CA THR A 108 -3.51 4.43 -25.92
C THR A 108 -2.21 4.10 -25.17
N PRO A 109 -1.03 4.14 -25.82
CA PRO A 109 0.25 3.84 -25.17
C PRO A 109 0.49 4.66 -23.89
N ARG A 110 -0.19 5.81 -23.78
CA ARG A 110 -0.20 6.68 -22.60
C ARG A 110 -0.90 6.06 -21.39
N ARG A 111 -2.09 5.44 -21.55
CA ARG A 111 -2.86 4.83 -20.46
C ARG A 111 -2.26 3.52 -19.95
N GLU A 112 -1.77 2.69 -20.86
CA GLU A 112 -1.02 1.48 -20.52
C GLU A 112 0.19 1.79 -19.66
N ARG A 113 0.94 2.79 -20.09
CA ARG A 113 2.14 3.22 -19.37
C ARG A 113 1.82 3.76 -17.99
N LEU A 114 0.80 4.63 -17.87
CA LEU A 114 0.38 5.15 -16.56
C LEU A 114 -0.11 4.01 -15.64
N MET A 115 -0.81 3.02 -16.18
CA MET A 115 -1.24 1.87 -15.38
C MET A 115 -0.03 1.06 -14.90
N ALA A 116 0.89 0.72 -15.78
CA ALA A 116 2.12 0.02 -15.41
C ALA A 116 2.93 0.80 -14.36
N ASP A 117 3.07 2.13 -14.53
CA ASP A 117 3.79 3.00 -13.58
C ASP A 117 3.10 3.03 -12.20
N ILE A 118 1.76 3.10 -12.14
CA ILE A 118 0.99 3.11 -10.88
C ILE A 118 1.01 1.74 -10.20
N THR A 119 0.75 0.67 -10.95
CA THR A 119 0.78 -0.71 -10.43
C THR A 119 2.16 -1.00 -9.83
N PHE A 120 3.21 -0.65 -10.55
CA PHE A 120 4.58 -0.81 -10.09
C PHE A 120 4.85 -0.04 -8.77
N MET A 121 4.41 1.23 -8.70
CA MET A 121 4.56 2.03 -7.49
C MET A 121 3.77 1.50 -6.30
N SER A 122 2.56 1.00 -6.54
CA SER A 122 1.74 0.34 -5.51
C SER A 122 2.49 -0.83 -4.89
N MET A 123 3.06 -1.72 -5.71
CA MET A 123 3.83 -2.88 -5.25
C MET A 123 5.05 -2.49 -4.39
N LEU A 124 5.79 -1.45 -4.81
CA LEU A 124 6.91 -0.93 -4.02
C LEU A 124 6.46 -0.38 -2.66
N PHE A 125 5.39 0.42 -2.65
CA PHE A 125 4.91 1.04 -1.42
C PHE A 125 4.36 0.01 -0.44
N GLU A 126 3.65 -1.01 -0.89
CA GLU A 126 3.14 -2.08 -0.04
C GLU A 126 4.27 -2.84 0.67
N SER A 127 5.28 -3.26 -0.09
CA SER A 127 6.45 -3.95 0.46
C SER A 127 7.26 -3.05 1.41
N THR A 128 7.44 -1.78 1.04
CA THR A 128 8.15 -0.79 1.86
C THR A 128 7.39 -0.47 3.15
N ALA A 129 6.05 -0.39 3.08
CA ALA A 129 5.20 -0.14 4.24
C ALA A 129 5.25 -1.28 5.25
N ILE A 130 5.23 -2.54 4.79
CA ILE A 130 5.37 -3.72 5.67
C ILE A 130 6.66 -3.64 6.48
N VAL A 131 7.80 -3.48 5.78
CA VAL A 131 9.12 -3.46 6.41
C VAL A 131 9.28 -2.24 7.33
N SER A 132 8.85 -1.06 6.90
CA SER A 132 9.00 0.17 7.68
C SER A 132 8.14 0.19 8.94
N VAL A 133 6.86 -0.20 8.86
CA VAL A 133 5.96 -0.18 10.03
C VAL A 133 6.36 -1.22 11.06
N ASN A 134 6.61 -2.48 10.64
CA ASN A 134 7.06 -3.51 11.57
C ASN A 134 8.45 -3.19 12.13
N GLY A 135 9.35 -2.62 11.32
CA GLY A 135 10.68 -2.19 11.75
C GLY A 135 10.63 -1.05 12.79
N CYS A 136 9.72 -0.09 12.63
CA CYS A 136 9.48 0.96 13.61
C CYS A 136 8.98 0.38 14.95
N LEU A 137 8.08 -0.60 14.91
CA LEU A 137 7.57 -1.27 16.12
C LEU A 137 8.65 -2.11 16.80
N TYR A 138 9.47 -2.83 16.04
CA TYR A 138 10.64 -3.52 16.56
C TYR A 138 11.57 -2.54 17.30
N LYS A 139 11.90 -1.41 16.68
CA LYS A 139 12.75 -0.38 17.30
C LYS A 139 12.12 0.17 18.59
N PHE A 140 10.81 0.38 18.62
CA PHE A 140 10.09 0.86 19.81
C PHE A 140 10.16 -0.16 20.95
N ASN A 141 9.86 -1.43 20.69
CA ASN A 141 9.91 -2.49 21.70
C ASN A 141 11.34 -2.70 22.23
N PHE A 142 12.34 -2.65 21.35
CA PHE A 142 13.76 -2.71 21.72
C PHE A 142 14.16 -1.56 22.65
N LEU A 143 13.70 -0.34 22.38
CA LEU A 143 13.92 0.82 23.26
C LEU A 143 13.20 0.69 24.62
N GLN A 144 12.21 -0.20 24.73
CA GLN A 144 11.46 -0.46 25.96
C GLN A 144 12.07 -1.58 26.82
N ASN A 145 13.36 -1.91 26.62
CA ASN A 145 14.16 -2.88 27.38
C ASN A 145 13.72 -4.36 27.25
N THR A 146 13.15 -4.77 26.11
CA THR A 146 13.04 -6.21 25.79
C THR A 146 14.36 -6.73 25.19
N SER A 147 14.67 -8.01 25.41
CA SER A 147 15.87 -8.61 24.82
C SER A 147 15.78 -8.65 23.29
N LEU A 148 16.92 -8.55 22.58
CA LEU A 148 16.96 -8.51 21.10
C LEU A 148 16.22 -9.71 20.48
N LEU A 149 16.41 -10.91 21.03
CA LEU A 149 15.82 -12.15 20.53
C LEU A 149 14.30 -12.19 20.71
N GLU A 150 13.80 -11.75 21.86
CA GLU A 150 12.35 -11.70 22.15
C GLU A 150 11.62 -10.65 21.30
N ALA A 151 12.31 -9.58 20.86
CA ALA A 151 11.75 -8.61 19.93
C ALA A 151 11.83 -9.06 18.47
N LEU A 152 12.87 -9.82 18.08
CA LEU A 152 13.13 -10.21 16.71
C LEU A 152 12.21 -11.32 16.21
N GLU A 153 11.91 -12.31 17.05
CA GLU A 153 11.03 -13.43 16.70
C GLU A 153 9.62 -12.99 16.27
N PRO A 154 8.84 -12.21 17.06
CA PRO A 154 7.51 -11.76 16.65
C PRO A 154 7.57 -10.79 15.47
N PHE A 155 8.63 -9.99 15.35
CA PHE A 155 8.88 -9.12 14.20
C PHE A 155 9.08 -9.93 12.91
N ALA A 156 9.93 -10.96 12.95
CA ALA A 156 10.22 -11.79 11.79
C ALA A 156 8.99 -12.58 11.35
N LEU A 157 8.22 -13.15 12.29
CA LEU A 157 6.99 -13.89 12.00
C LEU A 157 5.92 -12.99 11.35
N THR A 158 5.63 -11.83 11.94
CA THR A 158 4.62 -10.89 11.41
C THR A 158 5.01 -10.35 10.03
N THR A 159 6.28 -9.97 9.86
CA THR A 159 6.80 -9.43 8.60
C THR A 159 6.83 -10.50 7.52
N CYS A 160 7.29 -11.71 7.83
CA CYS A 160 7.31 -12.82 6.88
C CYS A 160 5.89 -13.18 6.43
N LEU A 161 4.94 -13.29 7.37
CA LEU A 161 3.53 -13.56 7.06
C LEU A 161 2.96 -12.51 6.10
N GLN A 162 3.13 -11.23 6.41
CA GLN A 162 2.64 -10.14 5.56
C GLN A 162 3.31 -10.14 4.19
N LEU A 163 4.63 -10.36 4.10
CA LEU A 163 5.36 -10.42 2.84
C LEU A 163 4.94 -11.62 1.98
N VAL A 164 4.69 -12.79 2.57
CA VAL A 164 4.23 -13.98 1.84
C VAL A 164 2.83 -13.75 1.26
N ILE A 165 1.91 -13.18 2.05
CA ILE A 165 0.57 -12.83 1.58
C ILE A 165 0.66 -11.80 0.44
N GLU A 166 1.43 -10.73 0.65
CA GLU A 166 1.62 -9.67 -0.33
C GLU A 166 2.24 -10.19 -1.64
N TRP A 167 3.29 -11.01 -1.53
CA TRP A 167 3.93 -11.67 -2.66
C TRP A 167 2.95 -12.52 -3.45
N PHE A 168 2.14 -13.33 -2.76
CA PHE A 168 1.16 -14.21 -3.40
C PHE A 168 0.15 -13.41 -4.24
N PHE A 169 -0.51 -12.43 -3.63
CA PHE A 169 -1.52 -11.62 -4.31
C PHE A 169 -0.91 -10.72 -5.40
N THR A 170 0.28 -10.16 -5.18
CA THR A 170 1.01 -9.40 -6.19
C THR A 170 1.37 -10.28 -7.39
N SER A 171 1.81 -11.52 -7.16
CA SER A 171 2.13 -12.47 -8.22
C SER A 171 0.90 -12.87 -9.04
N VAL A 172 -0.22 -13.18 -8.36
CA VAL A 172 -1.50 -13.48 -9.02
C VAL A 172 -1.97 -12.29 -9.84
N SER A 173 -1.92 -11.08 -9.27
CA SER A 173 -2.28 -9.85 -9.96
C SER A 173 -1.43 -9.64 -11.21
N LEU A 174 -0.10 -9.75 -11.11
CA LEU A 174 0.80 -9.61 -12.25
C LEU A 174 0.54 -10.65 -13.33
N ALA A 175 0.25 -11.90 -12.95
CA ALA A 175 -0.09 -12.95 -13.90
C ALA A 175 -1.35 -12.60 -14.70
N ILE A 176 -2.40 -12.09 -14.04
CA ILE A 176 -3.62 -11.63 -14.70
C ILE A 176 -3.33 -10.45 -15.63
N GLU A 177 -2.56 -9.46 -15.16
CA GLU A 177 -2.21 -8.26 -15.92
C GLU A 177 -1.37 -8.57 -17.18
N ILE A 178 -0.42 -9.49 -17.07
CA ILE A 178 0.44 -9.89 -18.18
C ILE A 178 -0.34 -10.77 -19.16
N HIS A 179 -1.06 -11.78 -18.67
CA HIS A 179 -1.70 -12.79 -19.53
C HIS A 179 -2.98 -12.27 -20.19
N HIS A 180 -3.87 -11.63 -19.42
CA HIS A 180 -5.19 -11.22 -19.92
C HIS A 180 -5.23 -9.76 -20.38
N GLN A 181 -4.38 -8.91 -19.81
CA GLN A 181 -4.42 -7.46 -20.07
C GLN A 181 -3.24 -6.97 -20.93
N ASN A 182 -2.33 -7.89 -21.31
CA ASN A 182 -1.13 -7.63 -22.12
C ASN A 182 -0.33 -6.41 -21.63
N MET A 183 -0.26 -6.19 -20.32
CA MET A 183 0.43 -5.04 -19.76
C MET A 183 1.93 -5.28 -19.70
N ALA A 184 2.69 -4.36 -20.29
CA ALA A 184 4.15 -4.41 -20.32
C ALA A 184 4.81 -3.96 -18.99
N VAL A 185 4.24 -4.33 -17.84
CA VAL A 185 4.73 -3.92 -16.50
C VAL A 185 6.21 -4.30 -16.31
N MET A 186 6.56 -5.54 -16.67
CA MET A 186 7.94 -6.03 -16.58
C MET A 186 8.91 -5.29 -17.51
N ALA A 187 8.43 -4.84 -18.68
CA ALA A 187 9.26 -4.07 -19.61
C ALA A 187 9.53 -2.64 -19.10
N VAL A 188 8.52 -2.02 -18.47
CA VAL A 188 8.66 -0.72 -17.83
C VAL A 188 9.65 -0.78 -16.67
N TRP A 189 9.53 -1.80 -15.81
CA TRP A 189 10.45 -2.05 -14.69
C TRP A 189 11.90 -2.12 -15.17
N ARG A 190 12.20 -3.01 -16.13
CA ARG A 190 13.58 -3.20 -16.63
C ARG A 190 14.23 -1.90 -17.11
N ARG A 191 13.45 -1.00 -17.73
CA ARG A 191 13.97 0.25 -18.32
C ARG A 191 14.01 1.43 -17.35
N ARG A 192 13.10 1.51 -16.38
CA ARG A 192 12.88 2.74 -15.59
C ARG A 192 12.85 2.54 -14.07
N TRP A 193 13.19 1.35 -13.57
CA TRP A 193 13.20 1.03 -12.14
C TRP A 193 13.83 2.12 -11.26
N LYS A 194 15.02 2.63 -11.63
CA LYS A 194 15.75 3.66 -10.87
C LYS A 194 14.91 4.89 -10.58
N ARG A 195 14.13 5.35 -11.56
CA ARG A 195 13.28 6.52 -11.43
C ARG A 195 12.12 6.26 -10.47
N HIS A 196 11.48 5.10 -10.59
CA HIS A 196 10.39 4.75 -9.68
C HIS A 196 10.90 4.57 -8.25
N THR A 197 12.04 3.90 -8.06
CA THR A 197 12.68 3.78 -6.74
C THR A 197 13.03 5.15 -6.14
N SER A 198 13.54 6.09 -6.94
CA SER A 198 13.83 7.45 -6.47
C SER A 198 12.56 8.21 -6.04
N VAL A 199 11.48 8.12 -6.82
CA VAL A 199 10.20 8.74 -6.44
C VAL A 199 9.61 8.08 -5.21
N ALA A 200 9.67 6.75 -5.10
CA ALA A 200 9.21 6.03 -3.91
C ALA A 200 10.01 6.45 -2.66
N LEU A 201 11.34 6.53 -2.76
CA LEU A 201 12.21 6.95 -1.66
C LEU A 201 11.90 8.39 -1.21
N THR A 202 11.86 9.34 -2.13
CA THR A 202 11.56 10.75 -1.81
C THR A 202 10.18 10.89 -1.18
N THR A 203 9.19 10.19 -1.71
CA THR A 203 7.83 10.18 -1.16
C THR A 203 7.79 9.57 0.24
N SER A 204 8.47 8.45 0.47
CA SER A 204 8.54 7.80 1.79
C SER A 204 9.21 8.71 2.83
N VAL A 205 10.27 9.43 2.45
CA VAL A 205 10.91 10.43 3.33
C VAL A 205 9.95 11.56 3.67
N LEU A 206 9.23 12.09 2.68
CA LEU A 206 8.24 13.16 2.91
C LEU A 206 7.09 12.68 3.81
N ILE A 207 6.58 11.47 3.59
CA ILE A 207 5.54 10.89 4.44
C ILE A 207 6.09 10.70 5.86
N ALA A 208 7.29 10.16 6.02
CA ALA A 208 7.90 9.96 7.34
C ALA A 208 8.11 11.28 8.09
N LEU A 209 8.55 12.34 7.40
CA LEU A 209 8.67 13.68 7.96
C LEU A 209 7.30 14.21 8.39
N TRP A 210 6.26 14.04 7.57
CA TRP A 210 4.91 14.48 7.89
C TRP A 210 4.27 13.70 9.03
N THR A 211 4.47 12.38 9.09
CA THR A 211 3.90 11.51 10.13
C THR A 211 4.71 11.52 11.41
N SER A 212 5.93 12.06 11.42
CA SER A 212 6.77 12.15 12.61
C SER A 212 6.07 12.88 13.77
N THR A 213 5.31 13.94 13.48
CA THR A 213 4.54 14.69 14.49
C THR A 213 3.37 13.87 15.04
N LEU A 214 2.67 13.12 14.19
CA LEU A 214 1.60 12.19 14.60
C LEU A 214 2.13 11.02 15.42
N LEU A 215 3.25 10.44 15.00
CA LEU A 215 3.91 9.33 15.70
C LEU A 215 4.42 9.77 17.07
N LEU A 216 4.97 10.98 17.19
CA LEU A 216 5.38 11.55 18.48
C LEU A 216 4.19 11.69 19.44
N ILE A 217 3.01 12.11 18.95
CA ILE A 217 1.79 12.22 19.77
C ILE A 217 1.33 10.82 20.24
N ILE A 218 1.31 9.83 19.34
CA ILE A 218 0.90 8.45 19.68
C ILE A 218 1.88 7.82 20.68
N VAL A 219 3.19 8.00 20.46
CA VAL A 219 4.24 7.52 21.37
C VAL A 219 4.09 8.17 22.74
N HIS A 220 3.87 9.48 22.80
CA HIS A 220 3.65 10.19 24.07
C HIS A 220 2.38 9.69 24.80
N GLY A 221 1.30 9.43 24.06
CA GLY A 221 0.09 8.82 24.61
C GLY A 221 0.32 7.43 25.21
N ARG A 222 1.05 6.55 24.49
CA ARG A 222 1.41 5.20 24.98
C ARG A 222 2.34 5.23 26.21
N PHE A 223 3.28 6.19 26.26
CA PHE A 223 4.13 6.39 27.43
C PHE A 223 3.34 6.87 28.66
N ASN A 224 2.34 7.72 28.48
CA ASN A 224 1.46 8.13 29.59
C ASN A 224 0.56 6.98 30.07
N GLU A 225 0.12 6.11 29.17
CA GLU A 225 -0.65 4.92 29.52
C GLU A 225 0.19 3.87 30.28
N SER A 226 1.46 3.69 29.91
CA SER A 226 2.40 2.83 30.65
C SER A 226 2.82 3.42 32.00
N SER A 227 2.89 4.75 32.12
CA SER A 227 3.13 5.46 33.38
C SER A 227 1.97 5.35 34.37
N ASN A 228 0.75 5.06 33.90
CA ASN A 228 -0.45 4.94 34.73
C ASN A 228 -0.66 3.52 35.29
N GLN A 229 0.23 2.56 35.00
CA GLN A 229 0.26 1.31 35.77
C GLN A 229 0.83 1.59 37.15
N PRO A 230 0.06 1.38 38.24
CA PRO A 230 0.59 1.57 39.59
C PRO A 230 1.75 0.61 39.79
N CYS A 231 2.92 1.18 40.08
CA CYS A 231 4.11 0.44 40.46
C CYS A 231 3.74 -0.43 41.68
N LYS A 232 3.61 -1.75 41.49
CA LYS A 232 3.48 -2.68 42.62
C LYS A 232 4.83 -2.71 43.33
N MET A 233 4.98 -1.88 44.36
CA MET A 233 6.11 -2.00 45.27
C MET A 233 6.07 -3.39 45.90
N PRO A 234 7.17 -4.17 45.85
CA PRO A 234 7.24 -5.48 46.46
C PRO A 234 7.56 -5.33 47.95
N PHE A 235 6.66 -4.74 48.73
CA PHE A 235 6.74 -4.74 50.20
C PHE A 235 5.33 -4.72 50.80
N THR A 236 4.74 -5.91 50.97
CA THR A 236 3.77 -6.26 52.02
C THR A 236 3.89 -7.74 52.31
#